data_AF-A0AAU2WQM2-F1
#
_entry.id   AF-A0AAU2WQM2-F1
#
_cell.length_a   1.000
_cell.length_b   1.000
_cell.length_c   1.000
_cell.angle_alpha   90.00
_cell.angle_beta   90.00
_cell.angle_gamma   90.00
#
_symmetry.space_group_name_H-M   'P 1'
#
loop_
_entity.id
_entity.type
_entity.pdbx_description
1 polymer ?
#
loop_
_entity_poly.entity_id
_entity_poly.type
_entity_poly.pdbx_seq_one_letter_code
_entity_poly.pdbx_strand_id
1 'polypeptide(L)'
;MSRPMSRLSLARVAQSLACGPQDVRQAGGPLFEGDDGQAVAVALLRLGGDWPAVRELAAEPAAPGLVEEMAVRLAAQARDDMADTTALPFWDTLCGFVGRSWRLDVDDSVGALYRMDSLWWTARDFDRSTSQGLRLIWQGMGLKELSDHIDVTRDATALLDAADALLPADLRDGGLCEAVLAAVR
;
A
#
# COMPACT_ATOMS: atom_id res chain seq x y z
N MET A 1 10.62 -23.04 3.72
CA MET A 1 11.04 -22.12 2.65
C MET A 1 9.79 -21.42 2.13
N SER A 2 9.63 -20.12 2.37
CA SER A 2 8.51 -19.35 1.83
C SER A 2 8.61 -19.30 0.30
N ARG A 3 7.50 -19.56 -0.38
CA ARG A 3 7.44 -19.49 -1.84
C ARG A 3 7.66 -18.03 -2.27
N PRO A 4 8.51 -17.76 -3.28
CA PRO A 4 8.67 -16.41 -3.79
C PRO A 4 7.32 -15.90 -4.33
N MET A 5 7.08 -14.60 -4.16
CA MET A 5 5.90 -13.91 -4.67
C MET A 5 5.83 -14.10 -6.19
N SER A 6 4.64 -14.36 -6.72
CA SER A 6 4.46 -14.50 -8.16
C SER A 6 4.70 -13.16 -8.86
N ARG A 7 5.26 -13.22 -10.07
CA ARG A 7 5.48 -12.01 -10.88
C ARG A 7 4.19 -11.23 -11.10
N LEU A 8 3.08 -11.95 -11.34
CA LEU A 8 1.76 -11.34 -11.51
C LEU A 8 1.32 -10.59 -10.24
N SER A 9 1.42 -11.20 -9.05
CA SER A 9 1.09 -10.52 -7.80
C SER A 9 1.94 -9.26 -7.62
N LEU A 10 3.25 -9.35 -7.90
CA LEU A 10 4.18 -8.24 -7.72
C LEU A 10 3.86 -7.11 -8.69
N ALA A 11 3.54 -7.45 -9.94
CA ALA A 11 3.12 -6.50 -10.96
C ALA A 11 1.83 -5.77 -10.55
N ARG A 12 0.83 -6.47 -10.02
CA ARG A 12 -0.42 -5.85 -9.55
C ARG A 12 -0.20 -4.86 -8.42
N VAL A 13 0.67 -5.20 -7.47
CA VAL A 13 1.03 -4.31 -6.34
C VAL A 13 1.84 -3.12 -6.83
N ALA A 14 2.89 -3.36 -7.63
CA ALA A 14 3.73 -2.30 -8.17
C ALA A 14 2.93 -1.31 -9.03
N GLN A 15 2.06 -1.82 -9.91
CA GLN A 15 1.17 -1.00 -10.72
C GLN A 15 0.25 -0.16 -9.83
N SER A 16 -0.36 -0.77 -8.81
CA SER A 16 -1.30 -0.08 -7.92
C SER A 16 -0.63 1.07 -7.19
N LEU A 17 0.56 0.83 -6.62
CA LEU A 17 1.35 1.84 -5.92
C LEU A 17 1.79 2.97 -6.86
N ALA A 18 2.20 2.62 -8.08
CA ALA A 18 2.70 3.56 -9.08
C ALA A 18 1.60 4.44 -9.70
N CYS A 19 0.38 3.94 -9.83
CA CYS A 19 -0.73 4.75 -10.31
C CYS A 19 -1.11 5.84 -9.30
N GLY A 20 -1.15 5.50 -8.01
CA GLY A 20 -1.73 6.36 -6.98
C GLY A 20 -3.20 6.73 -7.28
N PRO A 21 -3.90 7.42 -6.38
CA PRO A 21 -5.08 8.18 -6.73
C PRO A 21 -4.62 9.39 -7.53
N GLN A 22 -5.21 9.65 -8.70
CA GLN A 22 -4.91 10.85 -9.49
C GLN A 22 -5.06 12.14 -8.66
N ASP A 23 -5.93 12.12 -7.63
CA ASP A 23 -6.20 13.26 -6.75
C ASP A 23 -5.28 13.36 -5.51
N VAL A 24 -4.64 12.26 -5.04
CA VAL A 24 -3.65 12.35 -3.94
C VAL A 24 -2.36 13.05 -4.40
N ARG A 25 -2.09 13.05 -5.71
CA ARG A 25 -1.01 13.88 -6.30
C ARG A 25 -1.20 15.38 -6.06
N GLN A 26 -2.42 15.83 -5.76
CA GLN A 26 -2.71 17.23 -5.42
C GLN A 26 -2.64 17.53 -3.91
N ALA A 27 -2.64 16.52 -3.05
CA ALA A 27 -2.75 16.69 -1.59
C ALA A 27 -1.50 16.24 -0.79
N GLY A 28 -0.66 15.35 -1.33
CA GLY A 28 0.47 14.78 -0.56
C GLY A 28 1.60 14.14 -1.37
N GLY A 29 1.68 14.42 -2.67
CA GLY A 29 2.73 13.86 -3.55
C GLY A 29 2.54 12.37 -3.89
N PRO A 30 3.20 11.85 -4.94
CA PRO A 30 3.24 10.42 -5.24
C PRO A 30 3.92 9.62 -4.12
N LEU A 31 3.48 8.36 -3.93
CA LEU A 31 4.04 7.40 -2.96
C LEU A 31 5.56 7.15 -3.10
N PHE A 32 6.15 7.56 -4.22
CA PHE A 32 7.56 7.39 -4.52
C PHE A 32 8.42 8.65 -4.29
N GLU A 33 7.86 9.73 -3.73
CA GLU A 33 8.64 10.93 -3.40
C GLU A 33 9.50 10.74 -2.14
N GLY A 34 10.71 11.30 -2.16
CA GLY A 34 11.64 11.30 -1.03
C GLY A 34 12.24 9.94 -0.68
N ASP A 35 12.86 9.87 0.51
CA ASP A 35 13.60 8.69 0.98
C ASP A 35 12.68 7.47 1.19
N ASP A 36 11.44 7.71 1.61
CA ASP A 36 10.46 6.63 1.82
C ASP A 36 10.04 5.99 0.49
N GLY A 37 9.93 6.79 -0.58
CA GLY A 37 9.66 6.30 -1.93
C GLY A 37 10.79 5.42 -2.49
N GLN A 38 12.05 5.80 -2.24
CA GLN A 38 13.20 4.97 -2.58
C GLN A 38 13.16 3.64 -1.84
N ALA A 39 12.78 3.63 -0.55
CA ALA A 39 12.65 2.40 0.23
C ALA A 39 11.63 1.42 -0.36
N VAL A 40 10.50 1.94 -0.89
CA VAL A 40 9.51 1.12 -1.60
C VAL A 40 10.12 0.50 -2.86
N ALA A 41 10.85 1.27 -3.66
CA ALA A 41 11.51 0.76 -4.85
C ALA A 41 12.56 -0.32 -4.53
N VAL A 42 13.38 -0.12 -3.50
CA VAL A 42 14.35 -1.12 -3.01
C VAL A 42 13.64 -2.40 -2.57
N ALA A 43 12.51 -2.29 -1.86
CA ALA A 43 11.73 -3.45 -1.45
C ALA A 43 11.15 -4.21 -2.66
N LEU A 44 10.65 -3.50 -3.68
CA LEU A 44 10.17 -4.10 -4.92
C LEU A 44 11.30 -4.84 -5.68
N LEU A 45 12.50 -4.26 -5.77
CA LEU A 45 13.66 -4.93 -6.36
C LEU A 45 13.99 -6.25 -5.64
N ARG A 46 14.02 -6.22 -4.31
CA ARG A 46 14.32 -7.39 -3.48
C ARG A 46 13.33 -8.53 -3.68
N LEU A 47 12.08 -8.20 -4.01
CA LEU A 47 11.03 -9.17 -4.31
C LEU A 47 11.05 -9.69 -5.76
N GLY A 48 12.03 -9.27 -6.56
CA GLY A 48 12.19 -9.68 -7.95
C GLY A 48 11.51 -8.77 -8.96
N GLY A 49 11.14 -7.54 -8.55
CA GLY A 49 10.74 -6.48 -9.45
C GLY A 49 11.97 -6.01 -10.19
N ASP A 50 12.07 -6.24 -11.49
CA ASP A 50 13.28 -5.97 -12.28
C ASP A 50 13.04 -4.91 -13.37
N TRP A 51 11.90 -4.23 -13.27
CA TRP A 51 11.50 -3.13 -14.13
C TRP A 51 12.54 -1.99 -14.11
N PRO A 52 12.92 -1.44 -15.29
CA PRO A 52 13.87 -0.33 -15.37
C PRO A 52 13.51 0.84 -14.46
N ALA A 53 12.23 1.21 -14.39
CA ALA A 53 11.79 2.32 -13.54
C ALA A 53 12.02 2.06 -12.04
N VAL A 54 11.84 0.82 -11.57
CA VAL A 54 12.12 0.48 -10.16
C VAL A 54 13.62 0.54 -9.87
N ARG A 55 14.47 0.09 -10.81
CA ARG A 55 15.93 0.16 -10.63
C ARG A 55 16.41 1.59 -10.52
N GLU A 56 15.87 2.47 -11.36
CA GLU A 56 16.21 3.89 -11.30
C GLU A 56 15.68 4.52 -10.00
N LEU A 57 14.43 4.23 -9.59
CA LEU A 57 13.85 4.75 -8.34
C LEU A 57 14.62 4.27 -7.09
N ALA A 58 15.19 3.07 -7.13
CA ALA A 58 15.96 2.52 -6.02
C ALA A 58 17.39 3.07 -5.93
N ALA A 59 17.93 3.64 -7.01
CA ALA A 59 19.33 4.02 -7.09
C ALA A 59 19.65 5.28 -6.25
N GLU A 60 18.87 6.35 -6.42
CA GLU A 60 19.08 7.61 -5.73
C GLU A 60 17.75 8.35 -5.50
N PRO A 61 17.67 9.24 -4.49
CA PRO A 61 16.53 10.12 -4.31
C PRO A 61 16.34 10.98 -5.57
N ALA A 62 15.29 10.69 -6.33
CA ALA A 62 14.97 11.41 -7.55
C ALA A 62 14.30 12.76 -7.24
N ALA A 63 14.53 13.76 -8.07
CA ALA A 63 13.79 15.02 -8.00
C ALA A 63 12.28 14.76 -8.22
N PRO A 64 11.37 15.53 -7.58
CA PRO A 64 9.92 15.28 -7.62
C PRO A 64 9.33 15.04 -9.02
N GLY A 65 9.70 15.87 -10.01
CA GLY A 65 9.22 15.70 -11.39
C GLY A 65 9.72 14.44 -12.09
N LEU A 66 10.89 13.93 -11.69
CA LEU A 66 11.44 12.68 -12.22
C LEU A 66 10.75 11.48 -11.56
N VAL A 67 10.44 11.56 -10.26
CA VAL A 67 9.68 10.54 -9.53
C VAL A 67 8.33 10.27 -10.20
N GLU A 68 7.60 11.32 -10.58
CA GLU A 68 6.31 11.15 -11.25
C GLU A 68 6.46 10.44 -12.61
N GLU A 69 7.45 10.84 -13.42
CA GLU A 69 7.73 10.18 -14.71
C GLU A 69 8.07 8.70 -14.51
N MET A 70 8.89 8.39 -13.51
CA MET A 70 9.29 7.02 -13.19
C MET A 70 8.12 6.19 -12.67
N ALA A 71 7.24 6.77 -11.86
CA ALA A 71 6.01 6.11 -11.41
C ALA A 71 5.09 5.81 -12.61
N VAL A 72 4.94 6.73 -13.57
CA VAL A 72 4.18 6.48 -14.81
C VAL A 72 4.81 5.33 -15.62
N ARG A 73 6.13 5.34 -15.79
CA ARG A 73 6.87 4.27 -16.47
C ARG A 73 6.70 2.93 -15.75
N LEU A 74 6.79 2.90 -14.42
CA LEU A 74 6.57 1.72 -13.60
C LEU A 74 5.15 1.18 -13.77
N ALA A 75 4.14 2.04 -13.70
CA ALA A 75 2.75 1.62 -13.89
C ALA A 75 2.51 1.00 -15.27
N ALA A 76 3.16 1.50 -16.33
CA ALA A 76 3.11 0.91 -17.66
C ALA A 76 3.83 -0.45 -17.73
N GLN A 77 5.06 -0.51 -17.24
CA GLN A 77 5.89 -1.72 -17.25
C GLN A 77 5.25 -2.87 -16.42
N ALA A 78 4.68 -2.55 -15.26
CA ALA A 78 3.97 -3.52 -14.45
C ALA A 78 2.63 -3.95 -15.09
N ARG A 79 1.94 -3.05 -15.82
CA ARG A 79 0.74 -3.40 -16.57
C ARG A 79 1.02 -4.41 -17.68
N ASP A 80 2.14 -4.28 -18.38
CA ASP A 80 2.51 -5.24 -19.44
C ASP A 80 2.65 -6.66 -18.89
N ASP A 81 3.17 -6.81 -17.66
CA ASP A 81 3.31 -8.10 -16.97
C ASP A 81 1.99 -8.68 -16.43
N MET A 82 0.93 -7.87 -16.37
CA MET A 82 -0.39 -8.29 -15.89
C MET A 82 -1.27 -8.88 -16.99
N ALA A 83 -0.91 -8.71 -18.27
CA ALA A 83 -1.74 -9.05 -19.41
C ALA A 83 -3.19 -8.50 -19.24
N ASP A 84 -4.21 -9.36 -19.30
CA ASP A 84 -5.62 -8.98 -19.13
C ASP A 84 -6.07 -8.89 -17.66
N THR A 85 -5.17 -9.11 -16.71
CA THR A 85 -5.49 -9.06 -15.28
C THR A 85 -5.66 -7.62 -14.81
N THR A 86 -6.68 -7.36 -13.99
CA THR A 86 -6.90 -6.03 -13.43
C THR A 86 -5.92 -5.71 -12.28
N ALA A 87 -5.54 -4.44 -12.25
CA ALA A 87 -4.82 -3.83 -11.14
C ALA A 87 -5.63 -3.93 -9.83
N LEU A 88 -4.92 -3.85 -8.70
CA LEU A 88 -5.56 -3.58 -7.42
C LEU A 88 -5.89 -2.07 -7.34
N PRO A 89 -7.07 -1.69 -6.80
CA PRO A 89 -7.32 -0.29 -6.48
C PRO A 89 -6.32 0.21 -5.44
N PHE A 90 -5.85 1.45 -5.58
CA PHE A 90 -4.82 2.02 -4.69
C PHE A 90 -5.19 1.94 -3.21
N TRP A 91 -6.39 2.39 -2.85
CA TRP A 91 -6.84 2.37 -1.45
C TRP A 91 -7.04 0.96 -0.91
N ASP A 92 -7.36 -0.01 -1.78
CA ASP A 92 -7.44 -1.41 -1.40
C ASP A 92 -6.04 -1.97 -1.11
N THR A 93 -5.06 -1.59 -1.94
CA THR A 93 -3.65 -1.93 -1.73
C THR A 93 -3.11 -1.35 -0.43
N LEU A 94 -3.30 -0.04 -0.15
CA LEU A 94 -2.84 0.58 1.09
C LEU A 94 -3.50 -0.02 2.33
N CYS A 95 -4.83 -0.17 2.30
CA CYS A 95 -5.57 -0.79 3.39
C CYS A 95 -5.06 -2.22 3.63
N GLY A 96 -4.83 -2.98 2.55
CA GLY A 96 -4.29 -4.32 2.66
C GLY A 96 -2.87 -4.37 3.18
N PHE A 97 -2.03 -3.36 2.95
CA PHE A 97 -0.72 -3.26 3.59
C PHE A 97 -0.82 -3.07 5.11
N VAL A 98 -1.83 -2.35 5.60
CA VAL A 98 -2.09 -2.25 7.05
C VAL A 98 -2.54 -3.61 7.62
N GLY A 99 -3.46 -4.31 6.94
CA GLY A 99 -3.86 -5.65 7.37
C GLY A 99 -2.69 -6.65 7.34
N ARG A 100 -1.85 -6.59 6.31
CA ARG A 100 -0.68 -7.45 6.15
C ARG A 100 0.44 -7.13 7.14
N SER A 101 0.65 -5.86 7.50
CA SER A 101 1.64 -5.48 8.52
C SER A 101 1.25 -6.10 9.86
N TRP A 102 -0.03 -6.01 10.25
CA TRP A 102 -0.55 -6.71 11.42
C TRP A 102 -0.39 -8.23 11.32
N ARG A 103 -0.77 -8.82 10.18
CA ARG A 103 -0.73 -10.28 9.99
C ARG A 103 0.68 -10.87 10.09
N LEU A 104 1.70 -10.06 9.77
CA LEU A 104 3.12 -10.40 9.79
C LEU A 104 3.83 -9.93 11.08
N ASP A 105 3.08 -9.47 12.09
CA ASP A 105 3.59 -8.96 13.36
C ASP A 105 4.55 -7.76 13.21
N VAL A 106 4.40 -6.97 12.13
CA VAL A 106 5.10 -5.68 11.94
C VAL A 106 4.47 -4.60 12.81
N ASP A 107 3.14 -4.53 12.78
CA ASP A 107 2.34 -3.71 13.68
C ASP A 107 1.54 -4.63 14.61
N ASP A 108 1.30 -4.21 15.86
CA ASP A 108 0.24 -4.84 16.65
C ASP A 108 -1.14 -4.32 16.20
N SER A 109 -2.21 -4.88 16.77
CA SER A 109 -3.58 -4.49 16.39
C SER A 109 -3.88 -3.01 16.66
N VAL A 110 -3.26 -2.42 17.69
CA VAL A 110 -3.45 -1.01 18.03
C VAL A 110 -2.72 -0.15 17.00
N GLY A 111 -1.44 -0.43 16.73
CA GLY A 111 -0.65 0.22 15.71
C GLY A 111 -1.34 0.20 14.34
N ALA A 112 -1.90 -0.93 13.94
CA ALA A 112 -2.64 -1.05 12.70
C ALA A 112 -3.92 -0.19 12.67
N LEU A 113 -4.66 -0.06 13.77
CA LEU A 113 -5.80 0.86 13.86
C LEU A 113 -5.37 2.34 13.76
N TYR A 114 -4.26 2.72 14.40
CA TYR A 114 -3.69 4.06 14.25
C TYR A 114 -3.23 4.34 12.81
N ARG A 115 -2.74 3.31 12.09
CA ARG A 115 -2.43 3.43 10.65
C ARG A 115 -3.70 3.64 9.83
N MET A 116 -4.79 2.92 10.10
CA MET A 116 -6.08 3.16 9.44
C MET A 116 -6.59 4.59 9.69
N ASP A 117 -6.50 5.09 10.92
CA ASP A 117 -6.86 6.48 11.27
C ASP A 117 -5.99 7.50 10.52
N SER A 118 -4.68 7.27 10.43
CA SER A 118 -3.77 8.12 9.66
C SER A 118 -4.15 8.15 8.17
N LEU A 119 -4.41 6.98 7.56
CA LEU A 119 -4.87 6.89 6.18
C LEU A 119 -6.22 7.58 5.96
N TRP A 120 -7.11 7.58 6.96
CA TRP A 120 -8.40 8.25 6.87
C TRP A 120 -8.25 9.75 6.63
N TRP A 121 -7.28 10.44 7.25
CA TRP A 121 -7.06 11.87 7.02
C TRP A 121 -6.78 12.20 5.55
N THR A 122 -6.06 11.33 4.85
CA THR A 122 -5.74 11.44 3.42
C THR A 122 -6.90 10.97 2.54
N ALA A 123 -7.69 10.01 3.02
CA ALA A 123 -8.75 9.36 2.25
C ALA A 123 -10.16 9.96 2.44
N ARG A 124 -10.37 10.85 3.42
CA ARG A 124 -11.70 11.29 3.86
C ARG A 124 -12.52 12.04 2.81
N ASP A 125 -11.87 12.65 1.82
CA ASP A 125 -12.55 13.41 0.76
C ASP A 125 -12.94 12.52 -0.44
N PHE A 126 -12.55 11.25 -0.42
CA PHE A 126 -12.91 10.28 -1.46
C PHE A 126 -14.24 9.58 -1.14
N ASP A 127 -15.00 9.28 -2.19
CA ASP A 127 -16.23 8.49 -2.03
C ASP A 127 -15.89 7.05 -1.61
N ARG A 128 -16.23 6.73 -0.36
CA ARG A 128 -16.07 5.39 0.24
C ARG A 128 -16.75 4.26 -0.53
N SER A 129 -17.69 4.55 -1.42
CA SER A 129 -18.35 3.51 -2.23
C SER A 129 -17.44 2.96 -3.33
N THR A 130 -16.39 3.70 -3.70
CA THR A 130 -15.53 3.41 -4.86
C THR A 130 -14.53 2.28 -4.63
N SER A 131 -14.22 1.93 -3.38
CA SER A 131 -13.28 0.84 -3.07
C SER A 131 -13.57 0.17 -1.73
N GLN A 132 -13.18 -1.10 -1.59
CA GLN A 132 -13.35 -1.82 -0.32
C GLN A 132 -12.40 -1.30 0.75
N GLY A 133 -11.17 -0.96 0.38
CA GLY A 133 -10.16 -0.38 1.24
C GLY A 133 -10.61 0.94 1.86
N LEU A 134 -11.26 1.83 1.09
CA LEU A 134 -11.84 3.04 1.66
C LEU A 134 -12.87 2.72 2.74
N ARG A 135 -13.80 1.78 2.50
CA ARG A 135 -14.77 1.38 3.53
C ARG A 135 -14.11 0.88 4.81
N LEU A 136 -13.06 0.06 4.68
CA LEU A 136 -12.32 -0.48 5.81
C LEU A 136 -11.53 0.61 6.55
N ILE A 137 -10.90 1.55 5.84
CA ILE A 137 -10.22 2.71 6.45
C ILE A 137 -11.20 3.51 7.32
N TRP A 138 -12.40 3.80 6.81
CA TRP A 138 -13.45 4.49 7.56
C TRP A 138 -13.93 3.71 8.78
N GLN A 139 -14.10 2.39 8.65
CA GLN A 139 -14.45 1.54 9.79
C GLN A 139 -13.33 1.50 10.83
N GLY A 140 -12.06 1.45 10.39
CA GLY A 140 -10.89 1.44 11.25
C GLY A 140 -10.76 2.70 12.08
N MET A 141 -10.99 3.88 11.49
CA MET A 141 -11.07 5.15 12.23
C MET A 141 -12.17 5.10 13.30
N GLY A 142 -13.36 4.60 12.96
CA GLY A 142 -14.45 4.45 13.94
C GLY A 142 -14.09 3.51 15.10
N LEU A 143 -13.42 2.39 14.82
CA LEU A 143 -12.96 1.47 15.87
C LEU A 143 -11.86 2.08 16.73
N LYS A 144 -10.94 2.83 16.14
CA LYS A 144 -9.91 3.59 16.87
C LYS A 144 -10.56 4.55 17.85
N GLU A 145 -11.53 5.36 17.43
CA GLU A 145 -12.24 6.30 18.31
C GLU A 145 -13.00 5.62 19.46
N LEU A 146 -13.51 4.40 19.22
CA LEU A 146 -14.19 3.62 20.26
C LEU A 146 -13.25 2.89 21.22
N SER A 147 -12.00 2.65 20.81
CA SER A 147 -11.05 1.82 21.57
C SER A 147 -10.70 2.39 22.96
N ASP A 148 -10.81 3.71 23.14
CA ASP A 148 -10.62 4.38 24.43
C ASP A 148 -11.79 4.17 25.41
N HIS A 149 -12.91 3.62 24.92
CA HIS A 149 -14.16 3.54 25.66
C HIS A 149 -14.68 2.11 25.83
N ILE A 150 -14.42 1.24 24.85
CA ILE A 150 -14.89 -0.16 24.84
C ILE A 150 -13.83 -1.09 24.26
N ASP A 151 -13.92 -2.38 24.62
CA ASP A 151 -13.09 -3.41 24.00
C ASP A 151 -13.57 -3.67 22.56
N VAL A 152 -12.73 -3.30 21.60
CA VAL A 152 -12.96 -3.47 20.16
C VAL A 152 -12.15 -4.63 19.57
N THR A 153 -11.47 -5.45 20.38
CA THR A 153 -10.47 -6.42 19.91
C THR A 153 -11.01 -7.35 18.82
N ARG A 154 -12.23 -7.87 19.01
CA ARG A 154 -12.87 -8.77 18.03
C ARG A 154 -13.14 -8.07 16.70
N ASP A 155 -13.67 -6.86 16.74
CA ASP A 155 -14.05 -6.11 15.54
C ASP A 155 -12.80 -5.60 14.82
N ALA A 156 -11.78 -5.18 15.57
CA ALA A 156 -10.46 -4.81 15.03
C ALA A 156 -9.80 -6.01 14.32
N THR A 157 -9.81 -7.19 14.95
CA THR A 157 -9.29 -8.42 14.32
C THR A 157 -10.00 -8.73 13.01
N ALA A 158 -11.35 -8.71 13.02
CA ALA A 158 -12.13 -8.97 11.82
C ALA A 158 -11.88 -7.95 10.70
N LEU A 159 -11.70 -6.67 11.06
CA LEU A 159 -11.36 -5.61 10.12
C LEU A 159 -9.98 -5.80 9.50
N LEU A 160 -8.97 -6.14 10.32
CA LEU A 160 -7.60 -6.34 9.86
C LEU A 160 -7.47 -7.61 9.00
N ASP A 161 -8.19 -8.68 9.33
CA ASP A 161 -8.32 -9.87 8.46
C ASP A 161 -8.96 -9.50 7.09
N ALA A 162 -10.01 -8.67 7.10
CA ALA A 162 -10.65 -8.22 5.87
C ALA A 162 -9.74 -7.32 5.03
N ALA A 163 -8.91 -6.51 5.69
CA ALA A 163 -7.90 -5.69 5.03
C ALA A 163 -6.79 -6.57 4.44
N ASP A 164 -6.23 -7.51 5.21
CA ASP A 164 -5.19 -8.45 4.77
C ASP A 164 -5.56 -9.19 3.48
N ALA A 165 -6.83 -9.57 3.36
CA ALA A 165 -7.40 -10.27 2.22
C ALA A 165 -7.43 -9.44 0.92
N LEU A 166 -7.21 -8.11 0.98
CA LEU A 166 -7.11 -7.24 -0.20
C LEU A 166 -5.77 -7.42 -0.94
N LEU A 167 -4.73 -7.89 -0.26
CA LEU A 167 -3.44 -8.17 -0.87
C LEU A 167 -3.32 -9.64 -1.31
N PRO A 168 -2.53 -9.92 -2.37
CA PRO A 168 -2.21 -11.28 -2.75
C PRO A 168 -1.63 -12.09 -1.57
N ALA A 169 -2.12 -13.32 -1.36
CA ALA A 169 -1.72 -14.17 -0.23
C ALA A 169 -0.23 -14.60 -0.26
N ASP A 170 0.43 -14.42 -1.40
CA ASP A 170 1.86 -14.66 -1.61
C ASP A 170 2.75 -13.44 -1.30
N LEU A 171 2.18 -12.26 -1.02
CA LEU A 171 2.92 -11.09 -0.51
C LEU A 171 3.28 -11.27 0.97
N ARG A 172 4.44 -11.83 1.30
CA ARG A 172 4.79 -12.15 2.70
C ARG A 172 6.00 -11.36 3.20
N ASP A 173 6.06 -10.10 2.80
CA ASP A 173 7.23 -9.27 3.03
C ASP A 173 6.91 -8.08 3.95
N GLY A 174 7.36 -8.18 5.20
CA GLY A 174 7.16 -7.13 6.20
C GLY A 174 7.88 -5.83 5.84
N GLY A 175 9.09 -5.91 5.26
CA GLY A 175 9.86 -4.73 4.85
C GLY A 175 9.18 -3.90 3.76
N LEU A 176 8.48 -4.53 2.82
CA LEU A 176 7.64 -3.82 1.86
C LEU A 176 6.45 -3.16 2.56
N CYS A 177 5.83 -3.82 3.54
CA CYS A 177 4.74 -3.22 4.32
C CYS A 177 5.22 -1.97 5.05
N GLU A 178 6.36 -2.04 5.74
CA GLU A 178 6.96 -0.90 6.42
C GLU A 178 7.26 0.25 5.46
N ALA A 179 7.93 -0.05 4.34
CA ALA A 179 8.30 0.98 3.35
C ALA A 179 7.06 1.67 2.77
N VAL A 180 6.03 0.92 2.38
CA VAL A 180 4.80 1.48 1.82
C VAL A 180 4.06 2.32 2.87
N LEU A 181 3.94 1.82 4.10
CA LEU A 181 3.23 2.53 5.18
C LEU A 181 4.01 3.72 5.74
N ALA A 182 5.32 3.79 5.53
CA ALA A 182 6.12 4.99 5.82
C ALA A 182 5.88 6.08 4.77
N ALA A 183 5.83 5.70 3.49
CA ALA A 183 5.70 6.62 2.36
C ALA A 183 4.32 7.30 2.21
N VAL A 184 3.32 6.91 3.00
CA VAL A 184 1.94 7.45 2.93
C VAL A 184 1.52 8.21 4.19
N ARG A 185 2.50 8.62 5.01
CA ARG A 185 2.29 9.39 6.24
C ARG A 185 1.95 10.85 6.01
#